data_AF-A0A2V9U4Q1-F1
#
_entry.id   AF-A0A2V9U4Q1-F1
#
_cell.length_a   1.000
_cell.length_b   1.000
_cell.length_c   1.000
_cell.angle_alpha   90.00
_cell.angle_beta   90.00
_cell.angle_gamma   90.00
#
_symmetry.space_group_name_H-M   'P 1'
#
loop_
_entity.id
_entity.type
_entity.pdbx_description
1 polymer ?
#
loop_
_entity_poly.entity_id
_entity_poly.type
_entity_poly.pdbx_seq_one_letter_code
_entity_poly.pdbx_strand_id
1 'polypeptide(L)'
;MTLSPAMSAWNELHPLVVHFPIALLLVAPLFVLMGALWPRRTGLYFLGCALILISVGTLAIFVSLSTGEASSKAIVQTPALASLIGQHEDLAETTAWVFLSLTAIFSAMFYGLVLVQKKGESPLARSLPLIYLVLYVAGAVLLVQTAHRGGQLVHEFGVHAEVSGQASSPASLQ
;
A
#
# COMPACT_ATOMS: atom_id res chain seq x y z
N MET A 1 27.15 -7.23 -20.35
CA MET A 1 25.99 -8.09 -20.62
C MET A 1 24.78 -7.20 -20.74
N THR A 2 24.16 -7.10 -21.92
CA THR A 2 22.95 -6.30 -22.15
C THR A 2 21.79 -6.99 -21.44
N LEU A 3 21.24 -6.35 -20.40
CA LEU A 3 20.02 -6.82 -19.75
C LEU A 3 18.87 -6.86 -20.76
N SER A 4 17.98 -7.85 -20.61
CA SER A 4 16.83 -7.98 -21.49
C SER A 4 15.89 -6.77 -21.32
N PRO A 5 15.20 -6.31 -22.38
CA PRO A 5 14.30 -5.14 -22.32
C PRO A 5 13.15 -5.29 -21.31
N ALA A 6 12.84 -6.52 -20.89
CA ALA A 6 11.89 -6.77 -19.82
C ALA A 6 12.44 -6.31 -18.45
N MET A 7 13.72 -6.57 -18.15
CA MET A 7 14.35 -6.23 -16.87
C MET A 7 14.51 -4.72 -16.68
N SER A 8 14.75 -3.96 -17.76
CA SER A 8 14.80 -2.49 -17.69
C SER A 8 13.44 -1.87 -17.39
N ALA A 9 12.35 -2.45 -17.91
CA ALA A 9 11.00 -1.97 -17.63
C ALA A 9 10.60 -2.15 -16.15
N TRP A 10 11.02 -3.26 -15.51
CA TRP A 10 10.74 -3.50 -14.08
C TRP A 10 11.39 -2.46 -13.17
N ASN A 11 12.58 -1.94 -13.50
CA ASN A 11 13.29 -0.96 -12.69
C ASN A 11 12.63 0.44 -12.72
N GLU A 12 12.05 0.84 -13.85
CA GLU A 12 11.28 2.09 -13.96
C GLU A 12 9.86 1.97 -13.38
N LEU A 13 9.28 0.77 -13.43
CA LEU A 13 7.96 0.48 -12.84
C LEU A 13 8.03 0.27 -11.32
N HIS A 14 9.20 -0.06 -10.76
CA HIS A 14 9.35 -0.43 -9.35
C HIS A 14 8.93 0.67 -8.36
N PRO A 15 9.27 1.97 -8.54
CA PRO A 15 8.72 3.04 -7.71
C PRO A 15 7.19 3.11 -7.80
N LEU A 16 6.62 2.83 -8.98
CA LEU A 16 5.18 2.82 -9.17
C LEU A 16 4.53 1.64 -8.41
N VAL A 17 5.14 0.45 -8.42
CA VAL A 17 4.64 -0.74 -7.70
C VAL A 17 4.65 -0.54 -6.19
N VAL A 18 5.69 0.09 -5.62
CA VAL A 18 5.80 0.29 -4.16
C VAL A 18 5.03 1.50 -3.64
N HIS A 19 4.71 2.48 -4.49
CA HIS A 19 3.86 3.63 -4.11
C HIS A 19 2.37 3.40 -4.41
N PHE A 20 2.05 2.44 -5.27
CA PHE A 20 0.66 2.08 -5.61
C PHE A 20 -0.23 1.77 -4.39
N PRO A 21 0.23 1.02 -3.36
CA PRO A 21 -0.56 0.75 -2.16
C PRO A 21 -0.95 2.04 -1.44
N ILE A 22 -0.02 3.00 -1.36
CA ILE A 22 -0.22 4.28 -0.67
C ILE A 22 -1.35 5.06 -1.33
N ALA A 23 -1.29 5.23 -2.64
CA ALA A 23 -2.30 5.97 -3.39
C ALA A 23 -3.70 5.33 -3.27
N LEU A 24 -3.80 4.01 -3.48
CA LEU A 24 -5.08 3.30 -3.43
C LEU A 24 -5.74 3.37 -2.05
N LEU A 25 -4.95 3.12 -1.00
CA LEU A 25 -5.45 3.06 0.37
C LEU A 25 -5.74 4.46 0.94
N LEU A 26 -5.02 5.51 0.52
CA LEU A 26 -5.37 6.88 0.92
C LEU A 26 -6.59 7.44 0.17
N VAL A 27 -6.89 6.96 -1.04
CA VAL A 27 -8.08 7.36 -1.81
C VAL A 27 -9.34 6.61 -1.38
N ALA A 28 -9.22 5.34 -0.99
CA ALA A 28 -10.33 4.50 -0.51
C ALA A 28 -11.28 5.18 0.52
N PRO A 29 -10.81 5.86 1.58
CA PRO A 29 -11.70 6.47 2.57
C PRO A 29 -12.61 7.56 1.99
N LEU A 30 -12.24 8.20 0.88
CA LEU A 30 -13.11 9.14 0.18
C LEU A 30 -14.35 8.43 -0.36
N PHE A 31 -14.17 7.24 -0.95
CA PHE A 31 -15.28 6.42 -1.43
C PHE A 31 -16.12 5.86 -0.29
N VAL A 32 -15.52 5.51 0.85
CA VAL A 32 -16.28 5.12 2.05
C VAL A 32 -17.14 6.28 2.54
N LEU A 33 -16.59 7.49 2.59
CA LEU A 33 -17.31 8.70 2.98
C LEU A 33 -18.46 9.00 2.02
N MET A 34 -18.24 8.94 0.70
CA MET A 34 -19.31 9.07 -0.30
C MET A 34 -20.37 7.97 -0.14
N GLY A 35 -19.96 6.75 0.18
CA GLY A 35 -20.86 5.65 0.51
C GLY A 35 -21.79 5.94 1.69
N ALA A 36 -21.29 6.65 2.71
CA ALA A 36 -22.05 7.05 3.88
C ALA A 36 -22.96 8.27 3.63
N LEU A 37 -22.52 9.22 2.79
CA LEU A 37 -23.24 10.48 2.59
C LEU A 37 -24.38 10.36 1.58
N TRP A 38 -24.32 9.43 0.63
CA TRP A 38 -25.35 9.26 -0.40
C TRP A 38 -26.50 8.32 0.01
N PRO A 39 -27.68 8.42 -0.65
CA PRO A 39 -28.79 7.51 -0.44
C PRO A 39 -28.38 6.05 -0.66
N ARG A 40 -28.98 5.12 0.08
CA ARG A 40 -28.56 3.70 0.15
C ARG A 40 -28.22 3.08 -1.20
N ARG A 41 -29.04 3.30 -2.24
CA ARG A 41 -28.82 2.72 -3.57
C ARG A 41 -27.53 3.23 -4.21
N THR A 42 -27.28 4.54 -4.15
CA THR A 42 -26.06 5.16 -4.70
C THR A 42 -24.86 4.91 -3.80
N GLY A 43 -25.04 4.97 -2.47
CA GLY A 43 -24.00 4.71 -1.49
C GLY A 43 -23.37 3.32 -1.62
N LEU A 44 -24.17 2.29 -1.94
CA LEU A 44 -23.65 0.94 -2.18
C LEU A 44 -22.67 0.86 -3.37
N TYR A 45 -22.84 1.66 -4.42
CA TYR A 45 -21.87 1.69 -5.52
C TYR A 45 -20.53 2.27 -5.06
N PHE A 46 -20.56 3.38 -4.30
CA PHE A 46 -19.34 3.96 -3.73
C PHE A 46 -18.65 3.01 -2.74
N LEU A 47 -19.40 2.31 -1.89
CA LEU A 47 -18.83 1.29 -0.99
C LEU A 47 -18.25 0.10 -1.78
N GLY A 48 -18.84 -0.28 -2.91
CA GLY A 48 -18.27 -1.29 -3.82
C GLY A 48 -16.94 -0.84 -4.41
N CYS A 49 -16.84 0.42 -4.88
CA CYS A 49 -15.57 1.00 -5.33
C CYS A 49 -14.53 1.05 -4.20
N ALA A 50 -14.93 1.45 -2.99
CA ALA A 50 -14.05 1.43 -1.83
C ALA A 50 -13.53 0.02 -1.54
N LEU A 51 -14.39 -1.01 -1.62
CA LEU A 51 -14.00 -2.40 -1.39
C LEU A 51 -12.92 -2.84 -2.39
N ILE A 52 -13.09 -2.51 -3.68
CA ILE A 52 -12.09 -2.80 -4.72
C ILE A 52 -10.77 -2.08 -4.40
N LEU A 53 -10.80 -0.78 -4.10
CA LEU A 53 -9.59 0.00 -3.80
C LEU A 53 -8.84 -0.56 -2.57
N ILE A 54 -9.56 -0.88 -1.50
CA ILE A 54 -9.00 -1.43 -0.27
C ILE A 54 -8.39 -2.82 -0.53
N SER A 55 -9.09 -3.66 -1.29
CA SER A 55 -8.64 -5.03 -1.58
C SER A 55 -7.39 -5.04 -2.47
N VAL A 56 -7.41 -4.26 -3.55
CA VAL A 56 -6.27 -4.13 -4.47
C VAL A 56 -5.08 -3.46 -3.78
N GLY A 57 -5.33 -2.40 -3.01
CA GLY A 57 -4.30 -1.71 -2.24
C GLY A 57 -3.63 -2.63 -1.21
N THR A 58 -4.43 -3.43 -0.50
CA THR A 58 -3.92 -4.42 0.47
C THR A 58 -3.07 -5.48 -0.22
N LEU A 59 -3.54 -6.03 -1.34
CA LEU A 59 -2.75 -6.99 -2.11
C LEU A 59 -1.42 -6.38 -2.58
N ALA A 60 -1.44 -5.11 -3.00
CA ALA A 60 -0.24 -4.40 -3.41
C ALA A 60 0.77 -4.18 -2.26
N ILE A 61 0.32 -4.09 -0.99
CA ILE A 61 1.24 -4.07 0.16
C ILE A 61 2.03 -5.38 0.22
N PHE A 62 1.38 -6.54 0.09
CA PHE A 62 2.06 -7.84 0.13
C PHE A 62 3.04 -8.02 -1.03
N VAL A 63 2.69 -7.53 -2.22
CA VAL A 63 3.63 -7.48 -3.35
C VAL A 63 4.83 -6.60 -3.01
N SER A 64 4.60 -5.43 -2.42
CA SER A 64 5.68 -4.51 -2.01
C SER A 64 6.60 -5.14 -0.96
N LEU A 65 6.06 -5.84 0.04
CA LEU A 65 6.84 -6.57 1.04
C LEU A 65 7.77 -7.61 0.40
N SER A 66 7.23 -8.43 -0.51
CA SER A 66 8.04 -9.43 -1.22
C SER A 66 9.16 -8.80 -2.03
N THR A 67 8.90 -7.65 -2.69
CA THR A 67 9.94 -6.94 -3.43
C THR A 67 10.97 -6.27 -2.51
N GLY A 68 10.54 -5.73 -1.36
CA GLY A 68 11.42 -5.09 -0.39
C GLY A 68 12.39 -6.07 0.26
N GLU A 69 11.92 -7.25 0.66
CA GLU A 69 12.76 -8.30 1.23
C GLU A 69 13.81 -8.82 0.22
N ALA A 70 13.43 -8.92 -1.05
CA ALA A 70 14.38 -9.29 -2.11
C ALA A 70 15.48 -8.22 -2.28
N SER A 71 15.11 -6.93 -2.19
CA SER A 71 16.05 -5.82 -2.25
C SER A 71 16.95 -5.73 -1.02
N SER A 72 16.44 -5.96 0.19
CA SER A 72 17.23 -5.86 1.43
C SER A 72 18.36 -6.90 1.47
N LYS A 73 18.12 -8.10 0.94
CA LYS A 73 19.14 -9.17 0.80
C LYS A 73 20.24 -8.87 -0.22
N ALA A 74 20.00 -7.96 -1.17
CA ALA A 74 20.96 -7.60 -2.22
C ALA A 74 21.97 -6.52 -1.77
N ILE A 75 21.70 -5.82 -0.66
CA ILE A 75 22.50 -4.69 -0.19
C ILE A 75 23.52 -5.13 0.85
N VAL A 76 24.75 -4.62 0.78
CA VAL A 76 25.73 -4.77 1.85
C VAL A 76 25.38 -3.82 2.99
N GLN A 77 24.92 -4.37 4.12
CA GLN A 77 24.38 -3.58 5.23
C GLN A 77 25.44 -3.33 6.31
N THR A 78 25.61 -2.07 6.73
CA THR A 78 26.26 -1.76 8.01
C THR A 78 25.29 -2.07 9.16
N PRO A 79 25.76 -2.32 10.40
CA PRO A 79 24.87 -2.62 11.52
C PRO A 79 23.79 -1.54 11.76
N ALA A 80 24.14 -0.27 11.56
CA ALA A 80 23.20 0.85 11.69
C ALA A 80 22.14 0.82 10.57
N LEU A 81 22.55 0.57 9.32
CA LEU A 81 21.62 0.46 8.19
C LEU A 81 20.70 -0.75 8.31
N ALA A 82 21.23 -1.90 8.74
CA ALA A 82 20.46 -3.11 8.98
C ALA A 82 19.35 -2.90 10.02
N SER A 83 19.65 -2.16 11.09
CA SER A 83 18.65 -1.81 12.11
C SER A 83 17.52 -0.93 11.55
N LEU A 84 17.85 0.04 10.68
CA LEU A 84 16.86 0.92 10.06
C LEU A 84 15.99 0.19 9.03
N ILE A 85 16.59 -0.69 8.22
CA ILE A 85 15.86 -1.55 7.29
C ILE A 85 14.90 -2.46 8.05
N GLY A 86 15.36 -3.14 9.11
CA GLY A 86 14.52 -4.01 9.93
C GLY A 86 13.33 -3.25 10.55
N GLN A 87 13.55 -2.03 11.07
CA GLN A 87 12.46 -1.19 11.60
C GLN A 87 11.44 -0.76 10.55
N HIS A 88 11.84 -0.64 9.28
CA HIS A 88 10.93 -0.38 8.18
C HIS A 88 10.18 -1.64 7.76
N GLU A 89 10.87 -2.78 7.66
CA GLU A 89 10.29 -4.09 7.36
C GLU A 89 9.22 -4.48 8.40
N ASP A 90 9.52 -4.39 9.69
CA ASP A 90 8.58 -4.69 10.79
C ASP A 90 7.30 -3.83 10.68
N LEU A 91 7.49 -2.54 10.37
CA LEU A 91 6.41 -1.58 10.27
C LEU A 91 5.60 -1.79 8.98
N ALA A 92 6.24 -2.20 7.88
CA ALA A 92 5.56 -2.59 6.64
C ALA A 92 4.75 -3.89 6.83
N GLU A 93 5.29 -4.88 7.54
CA GLU A 93 4.58 -6.11 7.86
C GLU A 93 3.36 -5.84 8.75
N THR A 94 3.54 -5.02 9.79
CA THR A 94 2.43 -4.58 10.65
C THR A 94 1.35 -3.88 9.83
N THR A 95 1.73 -2.95 8.95
CA THR A 95 0.81 -2.27 8.04
C THR A 95 0.05 -3.26 7.15
N ALA A 96 0.71 -4.29 6.59
CA ALA A 96 0.07 -5.31 5.76
C ALA A 96 -1.02 -6.07 6.52
N TRP A 97 -0.72 -6.55 7.74
CA TRP A 97 -1.69 -7.29 8.56
C TRP A 97 -2.85 -6.41 9.03
N VAL A 98 -2.59 -5.15 9.36
CA VAL A 98 -3.64 -4.16 9.68
C VAL A 98 -4.56 -3.95 8.48
N PHE A 99 -4.03 -3.73 7.28
CA PHE A 99 -4.85 -3.54 6.08
C PHE A 99 -5.60 -4.80 5.65
N LEU A 100 -5.02 -5.98 5.85
CA LEU A 100 -5.74 -7.24 5.66
C LEU A 100 -6.96 -7.34 6.60
N SER A 101 -6.76 -7.00 7.87
CA SER A 101 -7.83 -6.97 8.87
C SER A 101 -8.91 -5.94 8.53
N LEU A 102 -8.51 -4.73 8.14
CA LEU A 102 -9.41 -3.67 7.68
C LEU A 102 -10.19 -4.08 6.43
N THR A 103 -9.56 -4.81 5.50
CA THR A 103 -10.20 -5.35 4.29
C THR A 103 -11.26 -6.39 4.66
N ALA A 104 -10.94 -7.31 5.56
CA ALA A 104 -11.87 -8.34 6.02
C ALA A 104 -13.09 -7.73 6.74
N ILE A 105 -12.86 -6.77 7.64
CA ILE A 105 -13.92 -6.02 8.34
C ILE A 105 -14.80 -5.28 7.33
N PHE A 106 -14.21 -4.56 6.37
CA PHE A 106 -14.96 -3.82 5.37
C PHE A 106 -15.77 -4.73 4.46
N SER A 107 -15.19 -5.87 4.05
CA SER A 107 -15.88 -6.89 3.25
C SER A 107 -17.10 -7.44 3.99
N ALA A 108 -16.94 -7.84 5.25
CA ALA A 108 -18.04 -8.32 6.08
C ALA A 108 -19.14 -7.25 6.24
N MET A 109 -18.76 -5.99 6.48
CA MET A 109 -19.68 -4.87 6.55
C MET A 109 -20.43 -4.67 5.22
N PHE A 110 -19.73 -4.66 4.09
CA PHE A 110 -20.30 -4.45 2.76
C PHE A 110 -21.29 -5.57 2.40
N TYR A 111 -20.89 -6.83 2.51
CA TYR A 111 -21.76 -7.96 2.21
C TYR A 111 -22.95 -8.04 3.18
N GLY A 112 -22.74 -7.75 4.46
CA GLY A 112 -23.84 -7.62 5.42
C GLY A 112 -24.84 -6.54 5.00
N LEU A 113 -24.35 -5.39 4.53
CA LEU A 113 -25.21 -4.30 4.05
C LEU A 113 -25.96 -4.66 2.77
N VAL A 114 -25.35 -5.41 1.84
CA VAL A 114 -25.96 -5.88 0.59
C VAL A 114 -27.03 -6.94 0.86
N LEU A 115 -26.75 -7.90 1.75
CA LEU A 115 -27.65 -9.01 2.05
C LEU A 115 -28.91 -8.58 2.85
N VAL A 116 -28.79 -7.54 3.67
CA VAL A 116 -29.93 -7.02 4.44
C VAL A 116 -30.88 -6.21 3.55
N GLN A 117 -31.94 -6.87 3.07
CA GLN A 117 -32.99 -6.26 2.24
C GLN A 117 -34.03 -5.47 3.07
N LYS A 118 -33.60 -4.43 3.80
CA LYS A 118 -34.55 -3.53 4.47
C LYS A 118 -35.11 -2.50 3.48
N LYS A 119 -36.44 -2.42 3.40
CA LYS A 119 -37.16 -1.31 2.74
C LYS A 119 -36.98 -0.05 3.60
N GLY A 120 -36.15 0.89 3.15
CA GLY A 120 -35.94 2.19 3.80
C GLY A 120 -34.47 2.51 4.09
N GLU A 121 -34.22 3.77 4.42
CA GLU A 121 -32.91 4.23 4.87
C GLU A 121 -32.70 3.80 6.33
N SER A 122 -31.88 2.78 6.54
CA SER A 122 -31.47 2.38 7.88
C SER A 122 -30.38 3.33 8.37
N PRO A 123 -30.49 3.96 9.56
CA PRO A 123 -29.40 4.76 10.12
C PRO A 123 -28.10 3.95 10.25
N LEU A 124 -28.23 2.62 10.42
CA LEU A 124 -27.11 1.69 10.47
C LEU A 124 -26.28 1.65 9.17
N ALA A 125 -26.93 1.86 8.02
CA ALA A 125 -26.26 1.89 6.72
C ALA A 125 -25.33 3.10 6.56
N ARG A 126 -25.61 4.18 7.31
CA ARG A 126 -24.82 5.41 7.33
C ARG A 126 -23.80 5.42 8.46
N SER A 127 -24.14 4.89 9.64
CA SER A 127 -23.25 4.89 10.80
C SER A 127 -22.09 3.90 10.67
N LEU A 128 -22.33 2.70 10.12
CA LEU A 128 -21.28 1.67 10.01
C LEU A 128 -20.07 2.12 9.17
N PRO A 129 -20.23 2.69 7.96
CA PRO A 129 -19.09 3.21 7.19
C PRO A 129 -18.35 4.35 7.91
N LEU A 130 -19.06 5.21 8.66
CA LEU A 130 -18.43 6.30 9.43
C LEU A 130 -17.60 5.75 10.60
N ILE A 131 -18.10 4.73 11.30
CA ILE A 131 -17.34 4.04 12.35
C ILE A 131 -16.11 3.37 11.74
N TYR A 132 -16.26 2.73 10.58
CA TYR A 132 -15.14 2.13 9.86
C TYR A 132 -14.07 3.18 9.50
N LEU A 133 -14.46 4.38 9.08
CA LEU A 133 -13.49 5.46 8.78
C LEU A 133 -12.64 5.83 9.99
N VAL A 134 -13.21 5.88 11.19
CA VAL A 134 -12.44 6.15 12.42
C VAL A 134 -11.37 5.07 12.64
N LEU A 135 -11.74 3.80 12.44
CA LEU A 135 -10.79 2.70 12.52
C LEU A 135 -9.74 2.77 11.39
N TYR A 136 -10.14 3.17 10.19
CA TYR A 136 -9.27 3.28 9.02
C TYR A 136 -8.18 4.34 9.19
N VAL A 137 -8.45 5.43 9.91
CA VAL A 137 -7.46 6.48 10.19
C VAL A 137 -6.22 5.90 10.88
N ALA A 138 -6.38 4.95 11.81
CA ALA A 138 -5.23 4.31 12.44
C ALA A 138 -4.36 3.55 11.42
N GLY A 139 -4.98 2.81 10.50
CA GLY A 139 -4.28 2.15 9.40
C GLY A 139 -3.59 3.14 8.45
N ALA A 140 -4.25 4.25 8.11
CA ALA A 140 -3.68 5.29 7.26
C ALA A 140 -2.45 5.96 7.91
N VAL A 141 -2.49 6.20 9.22
CA VAL A 141 -1.33 6.72 9.97
C VAL A 141 -0.16 5.74 9.91
N LEU A 142 -0.40 4.45 10.11
CA LEU A 142 0.64 3.42 9.97
C LEU A 142 1.23 3.40 8.56
N LEU A 143 0.40 3.44 7.52
CA LEU A 143 0.83 3.46 6.12
C LEU A 143 1.72 4.66 5.80
N VAL A 144 1.33 5.86 6.26
CA VAL A 144 2.13 7.07 6.07
C VAL A 144 3.46 6.99 6.82
N GLN A 145 3.47 6.43 8.04
CA GLN A 145 4.72 6.19 8.77
C GLN A 145 5.62 5.18 8.05
N THR A 146 5.05 4.12 7.46
CA THR A 146 5.78 3.15 6.62
C THR A 146 6.43 3.85 5.45
N ALA A 147 5.66 4.64 4.71
CA ALA A 147 6.12 5.39 3.55
C ALA A 147 7.22 6.40 3.93
N HIS A 148 7.07 7.09 5.05
CA HIS A 148 8.05 8.08 5.51
C HIS A 148 9.41 7.44 5.83
N ARG A 149 9.42 6.33 6.59
CA ARG A 149 10.65 5.60 6.89
C ARG A 149 11.29 4.99 5.64
N GLY A 150 10.47 4.46 4.73
CA GLY A 150 10.95 3.96 3.44
C GLY A 150 11.62 5.07 2.62
N GLY A 151 11.02 6.27 2.59
CA GLY A 151 11.60 7.44 1.94
C GLY A 151 12.94 7.85 2.55
N GLN A 152 13.09 7.81 3.88
CA GLN A 152 14.36 8.10 4.56
C GLN A 152 15.47 7.13 4.17
N LEU A 153 15.17 5.82 4.06
CA LEU A 153 16.13 4.81 3.60
C LEU A 153 16.69 5.14 2.20
N VAL A 154 15.83 5.57 1.29
CA VAL A 154 16.23 5.93 -0.08
C VAL A 154 16.99 7.26 -0.11
N HIS A 155 16.47 8.31 0.56
CA HIS A 155 17.01 9.66 0.46
C HIS A 155 18.27 9.92 1.30
N GLU A 156 18.36 9.33 2.50
CA GLU A 156 19.46 9.60 3.43
C GLU A 156 20.58 8.56 3.32
N PHE A 157 20.23 7.31 3.03
CA PHE A 157 21.19 6.19 3.00
C PHE A 157 21.52 5.71 1.59
N GLY A 158 20.96 6.37 0.56
CA GLY A 158 21.22 6.03 -0.84
C GLY A 158 20.83 4.59 -1.18
N VAL A 159 19.92 3.99 -0.40
CA VAL A 159 19.39 2.65 -0.65
C VAL A 159 18.44 2.76 -1.84
N HIS A 160 19.03 2.84 -3.01
CA HIS A 160 18.36 2.57 -4.25
C HIS A 160 18.41 1.05 -4.43
N ALA A 161 17.28 0.44 -4.80
CA ALA A 161 17.34 -0.89 -5.38
C ALA A 161 18.37 -0.84 -6.52
N GLU A 162 19.40 -1.71 -6.48
CA GLU A 162 20.53 -1.62 -7.42
C GLU A 162 20.02 -1.52 -8.85
N VAL A 163 20.24 -0.36 -9.48
CA VAL A 163 20.35 -0.28 -10.93
C VAL A 163 21.75 -0.76 -11.24
N SER A 164 21.93 -2.08 -11.39
CA SER A 164 23.21 -2.66 -11.81
C SER A 164 23.47 -2.22 -13.27
N GLY A 165 24.16 -1.08 -13.42
CA GLY A 165 24.33 -0.44 -14.71
C GLY A 165 25.27 0.76 -14.72
N GLN A 166 26.25 0.85 -13.82
CA GLN A 166 27.43 1.70 -14.05
C GLN A 166 28.66 0.82 -14.21
N ALA A 167 28.85 0.31 -15.44
CA ALA A 167 30.16 -0.12 -15.87
C ALA A 167 31.02 1.16 -15.99
N SER A 168 31.86 1.41 -14.99
CA SER A 168 32.97 2.34 -15.10
C SER A 168 33.83 1.92 -16.30
N SER A 169 33.73 2.66 -17.41
CA SER A 169 34.63 2.51 -18.55
C SER A 169 35.99 3.12 -18.15
N PRO A 170 37.08 2.34 -18.06
CA PRO A 170 38.39 2.94 -17.93
C PRO A 170 38.72 3.61 -19.26
N ALA A 171 38.96 4.92 -19.21
CA ALA A 171 39.47 5.68 -20.33
C ALA A 171 40.75 5.01 -20.84
N SER A 172 40.69 4.52 -22.07
CA SER A 172 41.84 4.05 -22.83
C SER A 172 42.80 5.21 -23.05
N LEU A 173 43.90 5.23 -22.32
CA LEU A 173 45.13 5.88 -22.75
C LEU A 173 46.02 4.83 -23.42
N GLN A 174 46.45 5.20 -24.63
CA GLN A 174 47.39 4.54 -25.56
C GLN A 174 46.78 3.59 -26.58
#